data_AF-A0ABD0V8S0-F1
#
_entry.id   AF-A0ABD0V8S0-F1
#
_cell.length_a   1.000
_cell.length_b   1.000
_cell.length_c   1.000
_cell.angle_alpha   90.00
_cell.angle_beta   90.00
_cell.angle_gamma   90.00
#
_symmetry.space_group_name_H-M   'P 1'
#
loop_
_entity.id
_entity.type
_entity.pdbx_description
1 polymer ?
#
loop_
_entity_poly.entity_id
_entity_poly.type
_entity_poly.pdbx_seq_one_letter_code
_entity_poly.pdbx_strand_id
1 'polypeptide(L)'
;MEDLELTMAIPGMSSPSGSGKFSQGGGSNVRDLDMNRPASGGEEEFPASGEEGEEDEGGDGDGDGGHRPKKLRLSKEQSRMLEESFRQNHTLNPKQKEALASKLRLRPRQVEVWFQNRRARTKLKQTEMECEYLKRCFGSLTEENRRLQREVEELRALRVAPPTVLSPLTRQPMPASALTMCPRCQRLTMATHRRPPSAAA
;
A
#
# COMPACT_ATOMS: atom_id res chain seq x y z
N MET A 1 -0.41 -34.19 8.36
CA MET A 1 -1.58 -34.17 9.26
C MET A 1 -0.95 -33.88 10.62
N GLU A 2 -0.87 -32.64 11.06
CA GLU A 2 -1.97 -31.68 11.25
C GLU A 2 -1.55 -30.24 10.94
N ASP A 3 -2.48 -29.49 10.34
CA ASP A 3 -2.40 -28.08 9.99
C ASP A 3 -2.40 -27.19 11.23
N LEU A 4 -1.38 -26.33 11.39
CA LEU A 4 -1.46 -25.22 12.34
C LEU A 4 -2.16 -24.04 11.65
N GLU A 5 -3.49 -24.00 11.77
CA GLU A 5 -4.27 -22.78 11.52
C GLU A 5 -3.79 -21.66 12.45
N LEU A 6 -3.14 -20.65 11.88
CA LEU A 6 -2.82 -19.41 12.58
C LEU A 6 -4.08 -18.54 12.64
N THR A 7 -4.94 -18.80 13.62
CA THR A 7 -6.13 -18.00 13.89
C THR A 7 -5.70 -16.65 14.47
N MET A 8 -5.63 -15.61 13.64
CA MET A 8 -5.49 -14.23 14.12
C MET A 8 -6.84 -13.75 14.66
N ALA A 9 -7.04 -13.85 15.98
CA ALA A 9 -8.13 -13.15 16.65
C ALA A 9 -7.84 -11.64 16.66
N ILE A 10 -8.80 -10.84 16.17
CA ILE A 10 -8.77 -9.37 16.27
C ILE A 10 -9.62 -8.97 17.50
N PRO A 11 -9.03 -8.46 18.59
CA PRO A 11 -9.80 -7.92 19.70
C PRO A 11 -10.19 -6.47 19.42
N GLY A 12 -11.50 -6.21 19.41
CA GLY A 12 -12.13 -5.00 19.94
C GLY A 12 -11.75 -3.66 19.30
N MET A 13 -12.56 -3.21 18.33
CA MET A 13 -12.71 -1.78 18.10
C MET A 13 -13.43 -1.16 19.31
N SER A 14 -12.72 -0.36 20.10
CA SER A 14 -13.31 0.57 21.05
C SER A 14 -12.80 1.95 20.71
N SER A 15 -13.69 2.80 20.19
CA SER A 15 -13.42 4.19 19.88
C SER A 15 -13.05 4.97 21.15
N PRO A 16 -11.95 5.76 21.16
CA PRO A 16 -11.77 6.77 22.18
C PRO A 16 -12.20 8.14 21.64
N SER A 17 -13.25 8.69 22.24
CA SER A 17 -13.46 10.14 22.29
C SER A 17 -12.62 10.67 23.45
N GLY A 18 -11.66 11.55 23.19
CA GLY A 18 -10.74 12.01 24.23
C GLY A 18 -9.77 13.08 23.75
N SER A 19 -10.17 14.33 23.93
CA SER A 19 -9.36 15.54 23.72
C SER A 19 -8.18 15.58 24.71
N GLY A 20 -6.95 15.44 24.24
CA GLY A 20 -5.74 15.55 25.06
C GLY A 20 -4.61 16.24 24.31
N LYS A 21 -4.23 17.44 24.78
CA LYS A 21 -3.08 18.22 24.29
C LYS A 21 -1.79 17.67 24.89
N PHE A 22 -0.81 17.26 24.08
CA PHE A 22 0.59 17.09 24.52
C PHE A 22 1.57 17.50 23.42
N SER A 23 2.59 18.27 23.83
CA SER A 23 3.63 18.88 23.01
C SER A 23 4.79 17.94 22.68
N GLN A 24 5.27 18.09 21.44
CA GLN A 24 6.66 18.15 20.95
C GLN A 24 7.68 17.05 21.32
N GLY A 25 8.05 16.27 20.29
CA GLY A 25 9.29 15.50 20.16
C GLY A 25 9.44 15.04 18.71
N GLY A 26 10.53 15.43 18.04
CA GLY A 26 10.68 15.41 16.57
C GLY A 26 10.98 14.06 15.91
N GLY A 27 10.96 14.09 14.57
CA GLY A 27 11.55 13.05 13.71
C GLY A 27 10.65 12.59 12.56
N SER A 28 11.04 12.96 11.34
CA SER A 28 10.55 12.50 10.02
C SER A 28 9.17 13.01 9.55
N ASN A 29 9.24 14.07 8.74
CA ASN A 29 8.13 14.62 7.96
C ASN A 29 7.57 13.58 6.98
N VAL A 30 6.39 13.02 7.26
CA VAL A 30 5.57 12.24 6.31
C VAL A 30 4.39 13.04 5.75
N ARG A 31 4.46 14.38 5.82
CA ARG A 31 3.39 15.25 5.31
C ARG A 31 3.68 15.69 3.89
N ASP A 32 3.49 14.81 2.91
CA ASP A 32 3.21 15.25 1.51
C ASP A 32 2.63 14.15 0.59
N LEU A 33 1.79 13.26 1.10
CA LEU A 33 1.04 12.31 0.25
C LEU A 33 -0.46 12.52 0.45
N ASP A 34 -0.95 13.64 -0.10
CA ASP A 34 -2.39 13.85 -0.24
C ASP A 34 -2.95 12.83 -1.24
N MET A 35 -3.54 11.76 -0.70
CA MET A 35 -4.08 10.61 -1.41
C MET A 35 -5.29 10.95 -2.29
N ASN A 36 -5.77 12.20 -2.26
CA ASN A 36 -6.85 12.70 -3.11
C ASN A 36 -6.35 13.54 -4.31
N ARG A 37 -5.03 13.64 -4.54
CA ARG A 37 -4.51 14.38 -5.70
C ARG A 37 -4.64 13.54 -6.97
N PRO A 38 -5.50 13.91 -7.94
CA PRO A 38 -5.55 13.21 -9.23
C PRO A 38 -4.21 13.38 -9.95
N ALA A 39 -3.66 12.28 -10.46
CA ALA A 39 -2.45 12.31 -11.27
C ALA A 39 -2.69 13.20 -12.51
N SER A 40 -2.00 14.34 -12.55
CA SER A 40 -1.98 15.25 -13.69
C SER A 40 -0.87 14.82 -14.64
N GLY A 41 -1.21 14.69 -15.93
CA GLY A 41 -0.27 14.77 -17.05
C GLY A 41 0.57 13.53 -17.33
N GLY A 42 0.07 12.68 -18.23
CA GLY A 42 0.83 11.64 -18.92
C GLY A 42 0.13 11.35 -20.24
N GLU A 43 0.45 12.12 -21.26
CA GLU A 43 0.04 11.91 -22.63
C GLU A 43 0.70 10.61 -23.16
N GLU A 44 -0.08 9.54 -23.27
CA GLU A 44 0.33 8.39 -24.07
C GLU A 44 -0.63 8.25 -25.25
N GLU A 45 -0.07 8.64 -26.40
CA GLU A 45 -0.59 8.50 -27.75
C GLU A 45 -0.92 7.03 -28.04
N PHE A 46 -2.19 6.74 -28.34
CA PHE A 46 -2.64 5.39 -28.65
C PHE A 46 -2.58 5.18 -30.17
N PRO A 47 -1.85 4.15 -30.68
CA PRO A 47 -1.81 3.89 -32.11
C PRO A 47 -3.14 3.31 -32.57
N ALA A 48 -3.77 4.02 -33.50
CA ALA A 48 -4.98 3.60 -34.17
C ALA A 48 -4.66 2.54 -35.24
N SER A 49 -4.74 1.26 -34.89
CA SER A 49 -4.87 0.20 -35.89
C SER A 49 -6.29 0.25 -36.46
N GLY A 50 -6.36 0.54 -37.76
CA GLY A 50 -7.60 0.50 -38.54
C GLY A 50 -8.03 -0.93 -38.83
N GLU A 51 -9.34 -1.14 -38.76
CA GLU A 51 -10.02 -2.10 -39.60
C GLU A 51 -11.29 -1.42 -40.12
N GLU A 52 -11.40 -1.46 -41.44
CA GLU A 52 -12.42 -0.91 -42.29
C GLU A 52 -13.71 -1.74 -42.14
N GLY A 53 -14.86 -1.09 -42.21
CA GLY A 53 -16.14 -1.75 -42.02
C GLY A 53 -17.28 -0.75 -42.20
N GLU A 54 -17.52 -0.46 -43.47
CA GLU A 54 -18.77 -0.13 -44.18
C GLU A 54 -19.91 0.58 -43.42
N GLU A 55 -20.39 1.61 -44.09
CA GLU A 55 -21.54 2.44 -43.77
C GLU A 55 -22.83 1.60 -43.73
N ASP A 56 -23.69 1.84 -42.73
CA ASP A 56 -25.11 1.54 -42.87
C ASP A 56 -25.95 2.67 -42.25
N GLU A 57 -26.92 3.09 -43.04
CA GLU A 57 -27.81 4.22 -42.81
C GLU A 57 -28.82 3.93 -41.68
N GLY A 58 -29.45 4.99 -41.20
CA GLY A 58 -30.37 4.97 -40.07
C GLY A 58 -31.58 4.05 -40.26
N GLY A 59 -31.97 3.40 -39.17
CA GLY A 59 -33.26 2.75 -39.02
C GLY A 59 -33.90 3.16 -37.69
N ASP A 60 -34.85 4.09 -37.77
CA ASP A 60 -35.88 4.27 -36.74
C ASP A 60 -36.83 3.06 -36.81
N GLY A 61 -37.18 2.52 -35.65
CA GLY A 61 -37.90 1.26 -35.54
C GLY A 61 -38.41 1.08 -34.13
N ASP A 62 -39.56 1.70 -33.87
CA ASP A 62 -40.45 1.36 -32.77
C ASP A 62 -41.03 -0.03 -33.05
N GLY A 63 -40.84 -0.96 -32.11
CA GLY A 63 -41.16 -2.37 -32.29
C GLY A 63 -40.94 -3.15 -31.02
N ASP A 64 -42.02 -3.27 -30.25
CA ASP A 64 -42.21 -4.21 -29.14
C ASP A 64 -41.85 -5.65 -29.58
N GLY A 65 -41.03 -6.34 -28.78
CA GLY A 65 -40.57 -7.69 -29.04
C GLY A 65 -39.22 -7.96 -28.39
N GLY A 66 -39.19 -8.88 -27.42
CA GLY A 66 -38.05 -9.21 -26.56
C GLY A 66 -36.78 -9.72 -27.26
N HIS A 67 -36.13 -8.87 -28.04
CA HIS A 67 -34.78 -9.07 -28.56
C HIS A 67 -33.78 -8.43 -27.60
N ARG A 68 -32.81 -9.23 -27.12
CA ARG A 68 -31.67 -8.70 -26.36
C ARG A 68 -31.08 -7.53 -27.16
N PRO A 69 -30.90 -6.34 -26.56
CA PRO A 69 -30.44 -5.17 -27.31
C PRO A 69 -29.11 -5.49 -27.97
N LYS A 70 -29.07 -5.40 -29.30
CA LYS A 70 -27.84 -5.54 -30.09
C LYS A 70 -26.80 -4.58 -29.50
N LYS A 71 -25.61 -5.10 -29.23
CA LYS A 71 -24.51 -4.33 -28.63
C LYS A 71 -24.21 -3.15 -29.56
N LEU A 72 -24.38 -1.92 -29.06
CA LEU A 72 -24.12 -0.71 -29.84
C LEU A 72 -22.66 -0.71 -30.32
N ARG A 73 -22.46 -0.70 -31.64
CA ARG A 73 -21.16 -0.42 -32.25
C ARG A 73 -21.13 1.07 -32.58
N LEU A 74 -20.17 1.78 -32.01
CA LEU A 74 -19.92 3.18 -32.32
C LEU A 74 -18.90 3.27 -33.45
N SER A 75 -19.07 4.24 -34.35
CA SER A 75 -18.03 4.54 -35.33
C SER A 75 -16.77 5.09 -34.64
N LYS A 76 -15.64 5.05 -35.35
CA LYS A 76 -14.38 5.60 -34.85
C LYS A 76 -14.50 7.09 -34.49
N GLU A 77 -15.21 7.85 -35.34
CA GLU A 77 -15.43 9.28 -35.13
C GLU A 77 -16.39 9.56 -33.96
N GLN A 78 -17.46 8.77 -33.81
CA GLN A 78 -18.33 8.86 -32.63
C GLN A 78 -17.56 8.59 -31.34
N SER A 79 -16.71 7.56 -31.33
CA SER A 79 -15.88 7.20 -30.19
C SER A 79 -14.90 8.32 -29.85
N ARG A 80 -14.23 8.90 -30.87
CA ARG A 80 -13.30 10.03 -30.70
C ARG A 80 -13.97 11.24 -30.04
N MET A 81 -15.14 11.64 -30.53
CA MET A 81 -15.88 12.78 -29.97
C MET A 81 -16.39 12.51 -28.55
N LEU A 82 -16.83 11.29 -28.24
CA LEU A 82 -17.22 10.89 -26.88
C LEU A 82 -16.03 10.96 -25.91
N GLU A 83 -14.86 10.49 -26.34
CA GLU A 83 -13.63 10.56 -25.55
C GLU A 83 -13.15 12.00 -25.32
N GLU A 84 -13.20 12.84 -26.36
CA GLU A 84 -12.86 14.25 -26.24
C GLU A 84 -13.78 14.98 -25.27
N SER A 85 -15.09 14.77 -25.39
CA SER A 85 -16.08 15.32 -24.45
C SER A 85 -15.85 14.81 -23.03
N PHE A 86 -15.55 13.51 -22.87
CA PHE A 86 -15.24 12.93 -21.57
C PHE A 86 -13.99 13.54 -20.95
N ARG A 87 -12.94 13.80 -21.73
CA ARG A 87 -11.69 14.42 -21.25
C ARG A 87 -11.94 15.82 -20.68
N GLN A 88 -12.89 16.56 -21.24
CA GLN A 88 -13.28 17.88 -20.76
C GLN A 88 -14.15 17.79 -19.50
N ASN A 89 -15.07 16.81 -19.45
CA ASN A 89 -15.94 16.60 -18.30
C ASN A 89 -16.37 15.13 -18.16
N HIS A 90 -16.02 14.50 -17.04
CA HIS A 90 -16.28 13.09 -16.77
C HIS A 90 -17.78 12.81 -16.44
N THR A 91 -18.57 13.86 -16.21
CA THR A 91 -20.00 13.82 -15.88
C THR A 91 -20.81 14.77 -16.75
N LEU A 92 -21.68 14.25 -17.60
CA LEU A 92 -22.56 15.08 -18.42
C LEU A 92 -23.76 15.59 -17.63
N ASN A 93 -24.04 16.88 -17.77
CA ASN A 93 -25.35 17.41 -17.39
C ASN A 93 -26.42 17.07 -18.47
N PRO A 94 -27.72 17.16 -18.18
CA PRO A 94 -28.78 16.78 -19.13
C PRO A 94 -28.70 17.51 -20.47
N LYS A 95 -28.43 18.83 -20.46
CA LYS A 95 -28.33 19.65 -21.68
C LYS A 95 -27.14 19.26 -22.56
N GLN A 96 -25.99 19.01 -21.95
CA GLN A 96 -24.78 18.54 -22.63
C GLN A 96 -24.99 17.15 -23.22
N LYS A 97 -25.67 16.26 -22.48
CA LYS A 97 -26.03 14.92 -22.96
C LYS A 97 -26.91 15.01 -24.19
N GLU A 98 -27.95 15.83 -24.17
CA GLU A 98 -28.83 16.04 -25.33
C GLU A 98 -28.07 16.62 -26.52
N ALA A 99 -27.30 17.70 -26.32
CA ALA A 99 -26.51 18.32 -27.39
C ALA A 99 -25.50 17.34 -28.02
N LEU A 100 -24.81 16.54 -27.20
CA LEU A 100 -23.86 15.54 -27.68
C LEU A 100 -24.56 14.40 -28.40
N ALA A 101 -25.70 13.93 -27.89
CA ALA A 101 -26.53 12.92 -28.53
C ALA A 101 -26.99 13.37 -29.93
N SER A 102 -27.49 14.61 -30.06
CA SER A 102 -27.87 15.20 -31.34
C SER A 102 -26.69 15.32 -32.29
N LYS A 103 -25.53 15.81 -31.82
CA LYS A 103 -24.31 15.95 -32.65
C LYS A 103 -23.81 14.61 -33.18
N LEU A 104 -23.91 13.55 -32.38
CA LEU A 104 -23.44 12.20 -32.74
C LEU A 104 -24.48 11.33 -33.43
N ARG A 105 -25.72 11.83 -33.58
CA ARG A 105 -26.89 11.06 -34.04
C ARG A 105 -27.09 9.77 -33.23
N LEU A 106 -26.96 9.88 -31.91
CA LEU A 106 -27.17 8.80 -30.94
C LEU A 106 -28.36 9.10 -30.04
N ARG A 107 -28.95 8.06 -29.43
CA ARG A 107 -29.96 8.25 -28.38
C ARG A 107 -29.29 8.79 -27.10
N PRO A 108 -29.91 9.71 -26.35
CA PRO A 108 -29.34 10.22 -25.09
C PRO A 108 -28.95 9.13 -24.09
N ARG A 109 -29.72 8.02 -24.07
CA ARG A 109 -29.41 6.85 -23.24
C ARG A 109 -28.10 6.15 -23.64
N GLN A 110 -27.77 6.09 -24.92
CA GLN A 110 -26.53 5.48 -25.39
C GLN A 110 -25.31 6.29 -24.94
N VAL A 111 -25.39 7.62 -25.04
CA VAL A 111 -24.36 8.52 -24.51
C VAL A 111 -24.22 8.35 -23.00
N GLU A 112 -25.33 8.29 -22.26
CA GLU A 112 -25.31 8.07 -20.81
C GLU A 112 -24.61 6.75 -20.43
N VAL A 113 -25.01 5.63 -21.06
CA VAL A 113 -24.43 4.31 -20.82
C VAL A 113 -22.95 4.29 -21.19
N TRP A 114 -22.57 4.95 -22.29
CA TRP A 114 -21.16 5.06 -22.67
C TRP A 114 -20.35 5.78 -21.58
N PHE A 115 -20.83 6.90 -21.06
CA PHE A 115 -20.15 7.64 -19.98
C PHE A 115 -20.08 6.82 -18.68
N GLN A 116 -21.14 6.09 -18.33
CA GLN A 116 -21.14 5.17 -17.18
C GLN A 116 -20.08 4.07 -17.36
N ASN A 117 -20.06 3.40 -18.50
CA ASN A 117 -19.09 2.36 -18.82
C ASN A 117 -17.66 2.90 -18.85
N ARG A 118 -17.46 4.10 -19.38
CA ARG A 118 -16.14 4.75 -19.40
C ARG A 118 -15.64 5.00 -17.99
N ARG A 119 -16.47 5.57 -17.10
CA ARG A 119 -16.11 5.75 -15.67
C ARG A 119 -15.83 4.42 -14.97
N ALA A 120 -16.65 3.39 -15.22
CA ALA A 120 -16.45 2.08 -14.63
C ALA A 120 -15.10 1.47 -15.04
N ARG A 121 -14.75 1.53 -16.33
CA ARG A 121 -13.44 1.06 -16.84
C ARG A 121 -12.27 1.86 -16.27
N THR A 122 -12.38 3.19 -16.17
CA THR A 122 -11.34 4.01 -15.55
C THR A 122 -11.13 3.63 -14.09
N LYS A 123 -12.22 3.47 -13.33
CA LYS A 123 -12.15 3.04 -11.92
C LYS A 123 -11.53 1.64 -11.80
N LEU A 124 -11.91 0.70 -12.66
CA LEU A 124 -11.34 -0.64 -12.67
C LEU A 124 -9.83 -0.61 -12.88
N LYS A 125 -9.36 0.09 -13.93
CA LYS A 125 -7.92 0.24 -14.21
C LYS A 125 -7.18 0.87 -13.03
N GLN A 126 -7.76 1.89 -12.41
CA GLN A 126 -7.20 2.53 -11.22
C GLN A 126 -7.06 1.53 -10.06
N THR A 127 -8.11 0.77 -9.76
CA THR A 127 -8.07 -0.24 -8.68
C THR A 127 -7.09 -1.38 -8.98
N GLU A 128 -6.92 -1.78 -10.23
CA GLU A 128 -5.92 -2.77 -10.64
C GLU A 128 -4.50 -2.26 -10.38
N MET A 129 -4.22 -1.01 -10.75
CA MET A 129 -2.92 -0.37 -10.48
C MET A 129 -2.66 -0.23 -8.97
N GLU A 130 -3.66 0.17 -8.20
CA GLU A 130 -3.55 0.27 -6.73
C GLU A 130 -3.28 -1.09 -6.10
N CYS A 131 -3.95 -2.15 -6.56
CA CYS A 131 -3.68 -3.51 -6.11
C CYS A 131 -2.23 -3.92 -6.39
N GLU A 132 -1.72 -3.67 -7.60
CA GLU A 132 -0.34 -3.99 -7.96
C GLU A 132 0.67 -3.20 -7.13
N TYR A 133 0.42 -1.91 -6.89
CA TYR A 133 1.25 -1.10 -6.01
C TYR A 133 1.29 -1.65 -4.59
N LEU A 134 0.13 -1.95 -4.00
CA LEU A 134 0.05 -2.50 -2.64
C LEU A 134 0.74 -3.86 -2.51
N LYS A 135 0.61 -4.74 -3.51
CA LYS A 135 1.34 -6.02 -3.56
C LYS A 135 2.86 -5.81 -3.53
N ARG A 136 3.37 -4.84 -4.30
CA ARG A 136 4.81 -4.51 -4.29
C ARG A 136 5.27 -3.98 -2.94
N CYS A 137 4.52 -3.06 -2.34
CA CYS A 137 4.82 -2.54 -1.00
C CYS A 137 4.83 -3.66 0.04
N PHE A 138 3.83 -4.55 0.00
CA PHE A 138 3.74 -5.69 0.91
C PHE A 138 4.94 -6.62 0.77
N GLY A 139 5.36 -6.94 -0.47
CA GLY A 139 6.56 -7.73 -0.73
C GLY A 139 7.83 -7.10 -0.16
N SER A 140 8.01 -5.79 -0.38
CA SER A 140 9.16 -5.06 0.17
C SER A 140 9.16 -5.03 1.70
N LEU A 141 8.01 -4.77 2.33
CA LEU A 141 7.89 -4.76 3.79
C LEU A 141 8.12 -6.16 4.38
N THR A 142 7.68 -7.20 3.68
CA THR A 142 7.90 -8.59 4.10
C THR A 142 9.40 -8.93 4.10
N GLU A 143 10.12 -8.57 3.04
CA GLU A 143 11.56 -8.81 2.97
C GLU A 143 12.32 -8.01 4.02
N GLU A 144 11.94 -6.74 4.22
CA GLU A 144 12.51 -5.90 5.26
C GLU A 144 12.28 -6.46 6.66
N ASN A 145 11.07 -6.96 6.93
CA ASN A 145 10.74 -7.59 8.21
C ASN A 145 11.56 -8.86 8.43
N ARG A 146 11.72 -9.70 7.40
CA ARG A 146 12.60 -10.88 7.45
C ARG A 146 14.06 -10.52 7.69
N ARG A 147 14.56 -9.44 7.07
CA ARG A 147 15.91 -8.92 7.30
C ARG A 147 16.09 -8.50 8.76
N LEU A 148 15.20 -7.66 9.26
CA LEU A 148 15.23 -7.19 10.65
C LEU A 148 15.11 -8.34 11.66
N GLN A 149 14.29 -9.35 11.37
CA GLN A 149 14.19 -10.55 12.21
C GLN A 149 15.53 -11.31 12.29
N ARG A 150 16.23 -11.47 11.17
CA ARG A 150 17.58 -12.07 11.14
C ARG A 150 18.58 -11.25 11.96
N GLU A 151 18.60 -9.94 11.78
CA GLU A 151 19.48 -9.04 12.56
C GLU A 151 19.16 -9.11 14.07
N VAL A 152 17.88 -9.16 14.43
CA VAL A 152 17.45 -9.32 15.83
C VAL A 152 17.92 -10.66 16.40
N GLU A 153 17.80 -11.74 15.65
CA GLU A 153 18.26 -13.07 16.08
C GLU A 153 19.78 -13.11 16.26
N GLU A 154 20.54 -12.56 15.32
CA GLU A 154 22.00 -12.45 15.40
C GLU A 154 22.44 -11.64 16.63
N LEU A 155 21.83 -10.46 16.85
CA LEU A 155 22.10 -9.63 18.01
C LEU A 155 21.73 -10.33 19.32
N ARG A 156 20.63 -11.11 19.33
CA ARG A 156 20.25 -11.93 20.49
C ARG A 156 21.29 -13.02 20.75
N ALA A 157 21.76 -13.73 19.72
CA ALA A 157 22.80 -14.74 19.86
C ALA A 157 24.11 -14.16 20.42
N LEU A 158 24.53 -12.99 19.93
CA LEU A 158 25.71 -12.29 20.43
C LEU A 158 25.56 -11.79 21.89
N ARG A 159 24.35 -11.42 22.31
CA ARG A 159 24.06 -10.98 23.69
C ARG A 159 23.93 -12.14 24.69
N VAL A 160 23.62 -13.35 24.24
CA VAL A 160 23.46 -14.53 25.09
C VAL A 160 24.81 -15.19 25.43
N ALA A 161 25.85 -15.00 24.63
CA ALA A 161 27.20 -15.39 25.02
C ALA A 161 27.68 -14.46 26.16
N PRO A 162 27.86 -14.96 27.40
CA PRO A 162 28.46 -14.15 28.46
C PRO A 162 29.86 -13.75 28.01
N PRO A 163 30.28 -12.47 28.16
CA PRO A 163 31.66 -12.11 27.90
C PRO A 163 32.56 -13.02 28.75
N THR A 164 33.23 -13.95 28.08
CA THR A 164 34.14 -14.87 28.74
C THR A 164 35.41 -14.08 29.03
N VAL A 165 35.45 -13.48 30.22
CA VAL A 165 36.64 -12.79 30.70
C VAL A 165 37.69 -13.86 31.02
N LEU A 166 38.80 -13.86 30.28
CA LEU A 166 39.91 -14.77 30.53
C LEU A 166 40.79 -14.24 31.67
N SER A 167 41.27 -15.14 32.52
CA SER A 167 42.25 -14.82 33.56
C SER A 167 43.56 -14.34 32.93
N PRO A 168 44.15 -13.20 33.38
CA PRO A 168 45.44 -12.72 32.88
C PRO A 168 46.61 -13.68 33.16
N LEU A 169 46.53 -14.48 34.21
CA LEU A 169 47.60 -15.41 34.61
C LEU A 169 47.49 -16.77 33.93
N THR A 170 46.28 -17.31 33.84
CA THR A 170 46.07 -18.71 33.42
C THR A 170 45.44 -18.84 32.04
N ARG A 171 44.99 -17.71 31.44
CA ARG A 171 44.22 -17.65 30.17
C ARG A 171 42.97 -18.53 30.16
N GLN A 172 42.46 -18.94 31.31
CA GLN A 172 41.22 -19.73 31.41
C GLN A 172 39.98 -18.84 31.63
N PRO A 173 38.78 -19.29 31.19
CA PRO A 173 37.50 -18.63 31.47
C PRO A 173 37.27 -18.41 32.97
N MET A 174 36.98 -17.17 33.38
CA MET A 174 36.63 -16.85 34.76
C MET A 174 35.14 -17.12 35.02
N PRO A 175 34.77 -17.72 36.19
CA PRO A 175 33.38 -17.88 36.56
C PRO A 175 32.73 -16.52 36.83
N ALA A 176 31.44 -16.38 36.50
CA ALA A 176 30.69 -15.13 36.69
C ALA A 176 30.71 -14.62 38.15
N SER A 177 30.80 -15.53 39.13
CA SER A 177 30.93 -15.21 40.55
C SER A 177 32.23 -14.47 40.92
N ALA A 178 33.27 -14.55 40.08
CA ALA A 178 34.55 -13.86 40.28
C ALA A 178 34.57 -12.45 39.65
N LEU A 179 33.52 -12.06 38.93
CA LEU A 179 33.39 -10.76 38.27
C LEU A 179 32.39 -9.89 39.04
N THR A 180 32.74 -8.63 39.27
CA THR A 180 31.87 -7.65 39.93
C THR A 180 31.84 -6.36 39.13
N MET A 181 30.63 -5.81 38.91
CA MET A 181 30.45 -4.51 38.28
C MET A 181 30.78 -3.39 39.26
N CYS A 182 31.67 -2.48 38.88
CA CYS A 182 31.95 -1.29 39.68
C CYS A 182 30.79 -0.28 39.53
N PRO A 183 30.06 0.08 40.60
CA PRO A 183 28.90 0.97 40.51
C PRO A 183 29.25 2.42 40.13
N ARG A 184 30.53 2.80 40.22
CA ARG A 184 31.00 4.17 39.93
C ARG A 184 31.36 4.41 38.46
N CYS A 185 31.79 3.37 37.74
CA CYS A 185 32.23 3.49 36.35
C CYS A 185 31.65 2.43 35.40
N GLN A 186 30.77 1.55 35.91
CA GLN A 186 30.12 0.47 35.17
C GLN A 186 31.08 -0.47 34.42
N ARG A 187 32.33 -0.60 34.88
CA ARG A 187 33.31 -1.56 34.34
C ARG A 187 33.35 -2.84 35.16
N LEU A 188 33.60 -3.97 34.48
CA LEU A 188 33.78 -5.29 35.10
C LEU A 188 35.15 -5.34 35.78
N THR A 189 35.18 -5.77 37.04
CA THR A 189 36.38 -5.89 37.88
C THR A 189 36.45 -7.26 38.54
N MET A 190 37.65 -7.75 38.87
CA MET A 190 37.84 -9.03 39.55
C MET A 190 37.53 -8.89 41.04
N ALA A 191 36.74 -9.81 41.59
CA ALA A 191 36.49 -9.90 43.03
C ALA A 191 37.76 -10.39 43.74
N THR A 192 38.61 -9.47 44.18
CA THR A 192 39.71 -9.81 45.09
C THR A 192 39.11 -10.14 46.45
N HIS A 193 39.17 -11.41 46.87
CA HIS A 193 38.79 -11.82 48.22
C HIS A 193 39.55 -10.95 49.24
N ARG A 194 38.86 -9.97 49.84
CA ARG A 194 39.35 -9.28 51.04
C ARG A 194 39.35 -10.30 52.17
N ARG A 195 40.53 -10.87 52.44
CA ARG A 195 40.80 -11.62 53.67
C ARG A 195 40.44 -10.70 54.86
N PRO A 196 39.55 -11.10 55.77
CA PRO A 196 39.23 -10.26 56.92
C PRO A 196 40.50 -10.07 57.77
N PRO A 197 40.70 -8.88 58.36
CA PRO A 197 41.84 -8.67 59.25
C PRO A 197 41.72 -9.63 60.44
N SER A 198 42.79 -10.38 60.68
CA SER A 198 42.98 -11.17 61.88
C SER A 198 42.79 -10.26 63.09
N ALA A 199 41.71 -10.46 63.85
CA ALA A 199 41.54 -9.82 65.15
C ALA A 199 42.60 -10.42 66.08
N ALA A 200 43.67 -9.66 66.32
CA ALA A 200 44.58 -9.91 67.42
C ALA A 200 44.00 -9.22 68.66
N ALA A 201 43.64 -10.02 69.66
CA ALA A 201 43.44 -9.61 71.03
C ALA A 201 44.00 -10.72 71.92
#